data_AF-X1E358-F1
#
_entry.id   AF-X1E358-F1
#
_cell.length_a   1.000
_cell.length_b   1.000
_cell.length_c   1.000
_cell.angle_alpha   90.00
_cell.angle_beta   90.00
_cell.angle_gamma   90.00
#
_symmetry.space_group_name_H-M   'P 1'
#
loop_
_entity.id
_entity.type
_entity.pdbx_description
1 polymer ?
#
loop_
_entity_poly.entity_id
_entity_poly.type
_entity_poly.pdbx_seq_one_letter_code
_entity_poly.pdbx_strand_id
1 'polypeptide(L)'
;MDKLKSFLEEKEGQIRKITNPARPIKVEEIIKELNPVIRGWVNYFRIANSSKKFGKIRLYGASKVRKFMRRRRNKSGYGYNEYPGDYLYKRLGLYRGYRLSWAKALR
;
A
#
# COMPACT_ATOMS: atom_id res chain seq x y z
N MET A 1 -9.25 -23.05 -7.88
CA MET A 1 -8.49 -21.99 -7.16
C MET A 1 -9.47 -20.98 -6.57
N ASP A 2 -9.29 -20.61 -5.31
CA ASP A 2 -10.15 -19.67 -4.58
C ASP A 2 -10.11 -18.26 -5.21
N LYS A 3 -11.27 -17.74 -5.62
CA LYS A 3 -11.48 -16.44 -6.31
C LYS A 3 -10.89 -15.26 -5.52
N LEU A 4 -10.78 -15.39 -4.20
CA LEU A 4 -10.17 -14.38 -3.34
C LEU A 4 -8.64 -14.34 -3.47
N LYS A 5 -8.00 -15.48 -3.71
CA LYS A 5 -6.54 -15.58 -3.82
C LYS A 5 -6.04 -14.92 -5.11
N SER A 6 -6.69 -15.23 -6.24
CA SER A 6 -6.35 -14.65 -7.55
C SER A 6 -6.50 -13.12 -7.55
N PHE A 7 -7.55 -12.62 -6.91
CA PHE A 7 -7.76 -11.19 -6.73
C PHE A 7 -6.60 -10.54 -5.97
N LEU A 8 -6.17 -11.11 -4.83
CA LEU A 8 -5.05 -10.57 -4.06
C LEU A 8 -3.75 -10.56 -4.86
N GLU A 9 -3.49 -11.60 -5.64
CA GLU A 9 -2.31 -11.70 -6.50
C GLU A 9 -2.31 -10.62 -7.59
N GLU A 10 -3.46 -10.39 -8.24
CA GLU A 10 -3.65 -9.30 -9.20
C GLU A 10 -3.31 -7.94 -8.55
N LYS A 11 -3.75 -7.72 -7.31
CA LYS A 11 -3.58 -6.42 -6.64
C LYS A 11 -2.16 -6.20 -6.17
N GLU A 12 -1.52 -7.26 -5.66
CA GLU A 12 -0.09 -7.24 -5.43
C GLU A 12 0.69 -6.96 -6.72
N GLY A 13 0.25 -7.51 -7.86
CA GLY A 13 0.80 -7.22 -9.19
C GLY A 13 0.70 -5.76 -9.59
N GLN A 14 -0.47 -5.14 -9.41
CA GLN A 14 -0.67 -3.71 -9.66
C GLN A 14 0.26 -2.84 -8.80
N ILE A 15 0.37 -3.15 -7.50
CA ILE A 15 1.28 -2.45 -6.60
C ILE A 15 2.74 -2.61 -7.06
N ARG A 16 3.16 -3.81 -7.49
CA ARG A 16 4.53 -4.04 -8.02
C ARG A 16 4.81 -3.19 -9.25
N LYS A 17 3.84 -3.10 -10.18
CA LYS A 17 3.98 -2.29 -11.40
C LYS A 17 4.17 -0.80 -11.06
N ILE A 18 3.33 -0.28 -10.16
CA ILE A 18 3.41 1.12 -9.72
C ILE A 18 4.74 1.40 -9.00
N THR A 19 5.17 0.48 -8.12
CA THR A 19 6.36 0.65 -7.28
C THR A 19 7.66 0.14 -7.91
N ASN A 20 7.70 -0.04 -9.23
CA ASN A 20 8.88 -0.52 -9.94
C ASN A 20 10.03 0.51 -9.86
N PRO A 21 11.19 0.18 -9.23
CA PRO A 21 12.31 1.10 -9.08
C PRO A 21 12.93 1.58 -10.40
N ALA A 22 12.76 0.82 -11.48
CA ALA A 22 13.26 1.18 -12.81
C ALA A 22 12.47 2.32 -13.48
N ARG A 23 11.25 2.63 -13.00
CA ARG A 23 10.47 3.76 -13.55
C ARG A 23 11.20 5.06 -13.22
N PRO A 24 11.30 6.06 -14.13
CA PRO A 24 12.02 7.31 -13.89
C PRO A 24 11.18 8.40 -13.18
N ILE A 25 10.37 8.03 -12.17
CA ILE A 25 9.42 8.96 -11.50
C ILE A 25 9.77 9.19 -10.02
N LYS A 26 9.41 10.31 -9.40
CA LYS A 26 9.74 10.53 -7.97
C LYS A 26 8.87 9.67 -7.04
N VAL A 27 9.26 9.53 -5.76
CA VAL A 27 8.49 8.70 -4.81
C VAL A 27 7.10 9.29 -4.56
N GLU A 28 6.99 10.61 -4.57
CA GLU A 28 5.76 11.35 -4.41
C GLU A 28 4.74 11.00 -5.51
N GLU A 29 5.20 10.83 -6.75
CA GLU A 29 4.35 10.41 -7.88
C GLU A 29 3.87 8.96 -7.71
N ILE A 30 4.74 8.08 -7.21
CA ILE A 30 4.32 6.71 -6.86
C ILE A 30 3.26 6.70 -5.78
N ILE A 31 3.37 7.57 -4.77
CA ILE A 31 2.36 7.67 -3.72
C ILE A 31 1.02 8.15 -4.30
N LYS A 32 1.03 9.15 -5.18
CA LYS A 32 -0.16 9.63 -5.88
C LYS A 32 -0.86 8.52 -6.65
N GLU A 33 -0.11 7.69 -7.38
CA GLU A 33 -0.67 6.54 -8.12
C GLU A 33 -1.14 5.40 -7.19
N LEU A 34 -0.41 5.14 -6.10
CA LEU A 34 -0.67 4.02 -5.22
C LEU A 34 -1.88 4.26 -4.29
N ASN A 35 -2.08 5.49 -3.84
CA ASN A 35 -3.16 5.86 -2.93
C ASN A 35 -4.57 5.51 -3.43
N PRO A 36 -5.00 5.84 -4.67
CA PRO A 36 -6.33 5.47 -5.16
C PRO A 36 -6.51 3.95 -5.26
N VAL A 37 -5.46 3.22 -5.65
CA VAL A 37 -5.48 1.75 -5.69
C VAL A 37 -5.74 1.18 -4.29
N ILE A 38 -4.94 1.62 -3.30
CA ILE A 38 -5.11 1.21 -1.91
C ILE A 38 -6.50 1.59 -1.38
N ARG A 39 -6.99 2.80 -1.67
CA ARG A 39 -8.31 3.27 -1.22
C ARG A 39 -9.43 2.40 -1.80
N GLY A 40 -9.36 2.04 -3.08
CA GLY A 40 -10.29 1.11 -3.72
C GLY A 40 -10.33 -0.24 -3.00
N TRP A 41 -9.17 -0.79 -2.64
CA TRP A 41 -9.10 -2.03 -1.83
C TRP A 41 -9.75 -1.88 -0.49
N VAL A 42 -9.46 -0.77 0.21
CA VAL A 42 -10.07 -0.54 1.51
C VAL A 42 -11.59 -0.47 1.41
N ASN A 43 -12.12 0.16 0.37
CA ASN A 43 -13.56 0.21 0.18
C ASN A 43 -14.17 -1.18 -0.12
N TYR A 44 -13.54 -1.96 -0.99
CA TYR A 44 -14.01 -3.30 -1.36
C TYR A 44 -14.07 -4.25 -0.15
N PHE A 45 -12.95 -4.39 0.56
CA PHE A 45 -12.87 -5.33 1.68
C PHE A 45 -13.62 -4.85 2.94
N ARG A 46 -14.02 -3.56 2.99
CA ARG A 46 -14.85 -3.02 4.07
C ARG A 46 -16.27 -3.54 3.95
N ILE A 47 -16.79 -3.61 2.74
CA ILE A 47 -18.08 -4.23 2.45
C ILE A 47 -18.00 -5.74 2.72
N ALA A 48 -16.89 -6.39 2.35
CA ALA A 48 -16.68 -7.82 2.55
C ALA A 48 -16.18 -8.23 3.95
N ASN A 49 -16.23 -7.35 4.96
CA ASN A 49 -15.81 -7.57 6.36
C ASN A 49 -14.45 -8.30 6.55
N SER A 50 -13.47 -8.02 5.69
CA SER A 50 -12.23 -8.81 5.58
C SER A 50 -11.01 -8.11 6.19
N SER A 51 -11.09 -7.81 7.50
CA SER A 51 -10.12 -6.93 8.19
C SER A 51 -8.64 -7.37 8.06
N LYS A 52 -8.39 -8.68 8.23
CA LYS A 52 -7.05 -9.29 8.13
C LYS A 52 -6.41 -9.06 6.76
N LYS A 53 -7.21 -9.00 5.69
CA LYS A 53 -6.71 -8.81 4.32
C LYS A 53 -6.25 -7.37 4.08
N PHE A 54 -6.88 -6.36 4.71
CA PHE A 54 -6.37 -4.98 4.66
C PHE A 54 -4.96 -4.86 5.21
N GLY A 55 -4.70 -5.51 6.34
CA GLY A 55 -3.40 -5.50 6.99
C GLY A 55 -2.31 -5.98 6.05
N LYS A 56 -2.57 -7.07 5.30
CA LYS A 56 -1.62 -7.64 4.34
C LYS A 56 -1.28 -6.65 3.21
N ILE A 57 -2.28 -6.08 2.55
CA ILE A 57 -2.06 -5.14 1.43
C ILE A 57 -1.39 -3.86 1.91
N ARG A 58 -1.78 -3.34 3.08
CA ARG A 58 -1.14 -2.18 3.70
C ARG A 58 0.35 -2.40 3.93
N LEU A 59 0.70 -3.50 4.60
CA LEU A 59 2.09 -3.86 4.87
C LEU A 59 2.86 -4.07 3.57
N TYR A 60 2.22 -4.73 2.59
CA TYR A 60 2.81 -4.95 1.29
C TYR A 60 3.12 -3.64 0.55
N GLY A 61 2.15 -2.74 0.40
CA GLY A 61 2.33 -1.44 -0.23
C GLY A 61 3.42 -0.60 0.46
N ALA A 62 3.38 -0.52 1.79
CA ALA A 62 4.42 0.17 2.56
C ALA A 62 5.81 -0.45 2.34
N SER A 63 5.94 -1.78 2.29
CA SER A 63 7.22 -2.46 2.04
C SER A 63 7.75 -2.17 0.64
N LYS A 64 6.86 -2.03 -0.35
CA LYS A 64 7.22 -1.76 -1.74
C LYS A 64 7.69 -0.33 -1.95
N VAL A 65 7.03 0.65 -1.32
CA VAL A 65 7.49 2.05 -1.31
C VAL A 65 8.89 2.17 -0.69
N ARG A 66 9.16 1.47 0.43
CA ARG A 66 10.52 1.45 1.01
C ARG A 66 11.55 0.84 0.05
N LYS A 67 11.23 -0.33 -0.52
CA LYS A 67 12.12 -0.99 -1.49
C LYS A 67 12.39 -0.11 -2.70
N PHE A 68 11.39 0.60 -3.21
CA PHE A 68 11.55 1.56 -4.31
C PHE A 68 12.60 2.62 -3.97
N MET A 69 12.47 3.30 -2.82
CA MET A 69 13.42 4.34 -2.40
C MET A 69 14.83 3.78 -2.17
N ARG A 70 14.95 2.57 -1.60
CA ARG A 70 16.27 1.96 -1.33
C ARG A 70 16.98 1.50 -2.58
N ARG A 71 16.28 0.82 -3.49
CA ARG A 71 16.87 0.34 -4.73
C ARG A 71 17.40 1.47 -5.60
N ARG A 72 16.76 2.64 -5.58
CA ARG A 72 17.24 3.85 -6.27
C ARG A 72 18.48 4.49 -5.68
N ARG A 73 18.81 4.13 -4.44
CA ARG A 73 20.06 4.51 -3.78
C ARG A 73 21.05 3.33 -3.73
N ASN A 74 20.84 2.30 -4.56
CA ASN A 74 21.64 1.06 -4.59
C ASN A 74 21.74 0.33 -3.23
N LYS A 75 20.73 0.48 -2.36
CA LYS A 75 20.68 -0.18 -1.04
C LYS A 75 19.83 -1.46 -1.07
N SER A 76 20.29 -2.51 -0.37
CA SER A 76 19.63 -3.82 -0.24
C SER A 76 18.84 -3.97 1.06
N GLY A 77 17.74 -4.75 1.08
CA GLY A 77 16.90 -5.01 2.27
C GLY A 77 15.62 -4.16 2.36
N TYR A 78 14.92 -4.18 3.51
CA TYR A 78 13.56 -3.61 3.63
C TYR A 78 13.46 -2.13 4.02
N GLY A 79 14.44 -1.54 4.72
CA GLY A 79 14.41 -0.10 5.03
C GLY A 79 13.47 0.34 6.14
N TYR A 80 13.11 -0.52 7.09
CA TYR A 80 12.18 -0.17 8.17
C TYR A 80 12.71 0.97 9.06
N ASN A 81 14.01 0.97 9.37
CA ASN A 81 14.64 1.99 10.21
C ASN A 81 14.89 3.29 9.43
N GLU A 82 15.29 3.20 8.16
CA GLU A 82 15.56 4.37 7.29
C GLU A 82 14.27 5.11 6.91
N TYR A 83 13.16 4.36 6.75
CA TYR A 83 11.86 4.90 6.36
C TYR A 83 10.80 4.39 7.34
N PRO A 84 10.69 4.97 8.54
CA PRO A 84 9.71 4.56 9.53
C PRO A 84 8.28 4.75 9.01
N GLY A 85 7.30 4.12 9.68
CA GLY A 85 5.90 4.22 9.28
C GLY A 85 5.43 5.66 9.15
N ASP A 86 5.79 6.51 10.12
CA ASP A 86 5.43 7.93 10.11
C ASP A 86 6.01 8.69 8.92
N TYR A 87 7.22 8.35 8.46
CA TYR A 87 7.76 8.91 7.23
C TYR A 87 6.87 8.61 6.02
N LEU A 88 6.42 7.36 5.88
CA LEU A 88 5.55 6.98 4.75
C LEU A 88 4.17 7.61 4.85
N TYR A 89 3.51 7.52 6.01
CA TYR A 89 2.11 7.91 6.15
C TYR A 89 1.91 9.40 6.42
N LYS A 90 2.78 10.03 7.22
CA LYS A 90 2.66 11.46 7.58
C LYS A 90 3.42 12.35 6.59
N ARG A 91 4.66 12.00 6.24
CA ARG A 91 5.51 12.84 5.38
C ARG A 91 5.22 12.64 3.89
N LEU A 92 5.22 11.40 3.42
CA LEU A 92 4.95 11.10 2.00
C LEU A 92 3.45 11.06 1.66
N GLY A 93 2.56 11.00 2.65
CA GLY A 93 1.12 10.95 2.43
C GLY A 93 0.59 9.62 1.90
N LEU A 94 1.26 8.50 2.21
CA LEU A 94 0.72 7.17 1.91
C LEU A 94 -0.62 6.99 2.63
N TYR A 95 -1.61 6.44 1.93
CA TYR A 95 -2.95 6.24 2.48
C TYR A 95 -2.89 5.42 3.78
N ARG A 96 -3.53 5.93 4.85
CA ARG A 96 -3.59 5.34 6.21
C ARG A 96 -5.00 4.98 6.68
N GLY A 97 -6.03 5.25 5.88
CA GLY A 97 -7.45 5.05 6.24
C GLY A 97 -7.89 3.59 6.27
N TYR A 98 -7.16 2.70 6.94
CA TYR A 98 -7.45 1.28 7.07
C TYR A 98 -8.27 0.94 8.33
N ARG A 99 -8.55 1.94 9.18
CA ARG A 99 -9.45 1.77 10.32
C ARG A 99 -10.88 1.67 9.80
N LEU A 100 -11.52 0.53 10.05
CA LEU A 100 -12.97 0.39 9.95
C LEU A 100 -13.58 1.29 11.03
N SER A 101 -14.01 2.50 10.68
CA SER A 101 -14.88 3.25 11.60
C SER A 101 -16.27 2.64 11.51
N TRP A 102 -16.64 1.80 12.47
CA TRP A 102 -18.05 1.46 12.70
C TRP A 102 -18.86 2.67 13.20
N ALA A 103 -18.23 3.81 13.44
CA ALA A 103 -18.82 5.02 14.03
C ALA A 103 -19.57 5.94 13.04
N LYS A 104 -20.16 5.42 11.95
CA LYS A 104 -21.01 6.24 11.06
C LYS A 104 -22.19 5.48 10.46
N ALA A 105 -22.83 4.64 11.29
CA ALA A 105 -24.14 4.04 11.02
C ALA A 105 -25.18 4.44 12.10
N LEU A 106 -24.92 5.51 12.86
CA LEU A 106 -25.88 6.15 13.77
C LEU A 106 -25.77 7.66 13.57
N ARG A 107 -26.43 8.17 12.53
CA ARG A 107 -27.00 9.51 12.43
C ARG A 107 -27.95 9.55 11.24
#